data_AF-A0A956WY42-F1
#
_entry.id   AF-A0A956WY42-F1
#
_cell.length_a   1.000
_cell.length_b   1.000
_cell.length_c   1.000
_cell.angle_alpha   90.00
_cell.angle_beta   90.00
_cell.angle_gamma   90.00
#
_symmetry.space_group_name_H-M   'P 1'
#
loop_
_entity.id
_entity.type
_entity.pdbx_description
1 polymer ?
#
loop_
_entity_poly.entity_id
_entity_poly.type
_entity_poly.pdbx_seq_one_letter_code
_entity_poly.pdbx_strand_id
1 'polypeptide(L)' 'MERLPYATSFRDLFAYQLAKGLSKDIFEVSKQFPKEEMYSLTDQIRRSSRAVGAQIAEAWAK' A
#
# COMPACT_ATOMS: atom_id res chain seq x y z
N MET A 1 17.37 -4.26 -18.03
CA MET A 1 15.94 -4.51 -17.76
C MET A 1 15.16 -3.88 -18.90
N GLU A 2 14.49 -4.68 -19.72
CA GLU A 2 13.64 -4.15 -20.80
C GLU A 2 12.59 -3.22 -20.17
N ARG A 3 12.45 -2.00 -20.71
CA ARG A 3 11.38 -1.09 -20.29
C ARG A 3 10.05 -1.76 -20.58
N LEU A 4 9.21 -1.89 -19.54
CA LEU A 4 7.85 -2.40 -19.71
C LEU A 4 7.11 -1.49 -20.71
N PRO A 5 6.56 -2.04 -21.81
CA PRO A 5 5.98 -1.22 -22.87
C PRO A 5 4.72 -0.46 -22.43
N TYR A 6 4.10 -0.86 -21.31
CA TYR A 6 2.85 -0.33 -20.80
C TYR A 6 2.99 0.52 -19.53
N ALA A 7 4.19 0.66 -18.97
CA ALA A 7 4.42 1.39 -17.72
C ALA A 7 5.74 2.16 -17.77
N THR A 8 5.67 3.46 -17.48
CA THR A 8 6.83 4.36 -17.39
C THR A 8 7.25 4.64 -15.96
N SER A 9 6.37 4.35 -15.00
CA SER A 9 6.58 4.45 -13.56
C SER A 9 5.93 3.28 -12.83
N PHE A 10 6.43 2.93 -11.64
CA PHE A 10 5.74 2.01 -10.74
C PHE A 10 4.29 2.44 -10.44
N ARG A 11 4.00 3.75 -10.56
CA ARG A 11 2.65 4.30 -10.39
C ARG A 11 1.66 3.84 -11.46
N ASP A 12 2.16 3.46 -12.64
CA ASP A 12 1.36 2.97 -13.76
C ASP A 12 0.97 1.49 -13.56
N LEU A 13 1.66 0.77 -12.67
CA LEU A 13 1.36 -0.62 -12.37
C LEU A 13 -0.03 -0.75 -11.74
N PHE A 14 -0.87 -1.58 -12.35
CA PHE A 14 -2.18 -1.91 -11.80
C PHE A 14 -2.10 -2.44 -10.35
N ALA A 15 -1.10 -3.28 -10.07
CA ALA A 15 -0.82 -3.78 -8.71
C ALA A 15 -0.53 -2.64 -7.71
N TYR A 16 0.21 -1.61 -8.10
CA TYR A 16 0.47 -0.45 -7.24
C TYR A 16 -0.81 0.36 -6.99
N GLN A 17 -1.62 0.57 -8.02
CA GLN A 17 -2.89 1.28 -7.90
C GLN A 17 -3.84 0.57 -6.95
N LEU A 18 -3.95 -0.76 -7.05
CA LEU A 18 -4.72 -1.59 -6.12
C LEU A 18 -4.18 -1.49 -4.69
N ALA A 19 -2.85 -1.62 -4.49
CA ALA A 19 -2.23 -1.52 -3.18
C ALA A 19 -2.47 -0.16 -2.52
N LYS A 20 -2.41 0.92 -3.31
CA LYS A 20 -2.70 2.29 -2.85
C LYS A 20 -4.17 2.46 -2.46
N GLY A 21 -5.09 1.93 -3.28
CA GLY A 21 -6.52 1.92 -3.00
C GLY A 21 -6.83 1.18 -1.70
N LEU A 22 -6.36 -0.06 -1.59
CA LEU A 22 -6.54 -0.89 -0.39
C LEU A 22 -5.99 -0.20 0.88
N SER A 23 -4.83 0.46 0.79
CA SER A 23 -4.26 1.20 1.92
C SER A 23 -5.13 2.37 2.37
N LYS A 24 -5.84 3.01 1.44
CA LYS A 24 -6.80 4.07 1.76
C LYS A 24 -8.04 3.47 2.44
N ASP A 25 -8.56 2.37 1.91
CA ASP A 25 -9.76 1.72 2.45
C ASP A 25 -9.50 1.18 3.87
N ILE A 26 -8.35 0.53 4.09
CA ILE A 26 -7.91 0.09 5.43
C ILE A 26 -7.78 1.28 6.37
N PHE A 27 -7.23 2.40 5.92
CA PHE A 27 -7.12 3.60 6.75
C PHE A 27 -8.51 4.13 7.17
N GLU A 28 -9.47 4.17 6.25
CA GLU A 28 -10.84 4.61 6.55
C GLU A 28 -11.57 3.64 7.49
N VAL A 29 -11.54 2.34 7.21
CA VAL A 29 -12.19 1.31 8.07
C VAL A 29 -11.58 1.31 9.48
N SER A 30 -10.26 1.39 9.60
CA SER A 30 -9.57 1.39 10.89
C SER A 30 -9.83 2.63 11.76
N LYS A 31 -10.45 3.70 11.24
CA LYS A 31 -10.90 4.83 12.09
C LYS A 31 -12.04 4.44 13.03
N GLN A 32 -12.75 3.36 12.72
CA GLN A 32 -13.86 2.85 13.53
C GLN A 32 -13.40 1.89 14.63
N PHE A 33 -12.10 1.57 14.69
CA PHE A 33 -11.58 0.65 15.70
C PHE A 33 -11.61 1.29 17.10
N PRO A 34 -11.75 0.47 18.16
CA PRO A 34 -11.66 0.94 19.54
C PRO A 34 -10.32 1.65 19.80
N LYS A 35 -10.30 2.64 20.70
CA LYS A 35 -9.07 3.40 21.01
C LYS A 35 -7.98 2.51 21.61
N GLU A 36 -8.38 1.45 22.30
CA GLU A 36 -7.51 0.44 22.91
C GLU A 36 -6.67 -0.29 21.84
N GLU A 37 -7.15 -0.35 20.60
CA GLU A 37 -6.48 -1.01 19.47
C GLU A 37 -5.54 -0.09 18.69
N MET A 38 -5.36 1.17 19.11
CA MET A 38 -4.58 2.17 18.38
C MET A 38 -3.14 1.69 18.11
N TYR A 39 -2.45 1.19 19.13
CA TYR A 39 -1.07 0.70 19.02
C TYR A 39 -0.97 -0.82 18.75
N SER A 40 -2.11 -1.49 18.68
CA SER A 40 -2.24 -2.92 18.37
C SER A 40 -2.74 -3.09 16.94
N LEU A 41 -4.01 -3.43 16.71
CA LEU A 41 -4.52 -3.77 15.39
C LEU A 41 -4.48 -2.59 14.41
N THR A 42 -4.79 -1.38 14.86
CA THR A 42 -4.87 -0.18 13.99
C THR A 42 -3.53 0.13 13.36
N ASP A 43 -2.48 0.18 14.18
CA ASP A 43 -1.13 0.50 13.73
C ASP A 43 -0.54 -0.61 12.86
N GLN A 44 -0.73 -1.88 13.26
CA GLN A 44 -0.23 -3.02 12.51
C GLN A 44 -0.86 -3.13 11.12
N ILE A 45 -2.18 -2.99 11.01
CA ILE A 45 -2.87 -3.11 9.72
C ILE A 45 -2.55 -1.95 8.77
N ARG A 46 -2.43 -0.73 9.31
CA ARG A 46 -2.07 0.45 8.50
C ARG A 46 -0.65 0.37 7.98
N ARG A 47 0.31 -0.03 8.81
CA ARG A 47 1.72 -0.15 8.40
C ARG A 47 1.92 -1.28 7.39
N SER A 48 1.38 -2.47 7.67
CA SER A 48 1.49 -3.61 6.75
C SER A 48 0.86 -3.34 5.39
N SER A 49 -0.32 -2.71 5.35
CA SER A 49 -0.96 -2.33 4.08
C SER A 49 -0.09 -1.37 3.25
N ARG A 50 0.45 -0.31 3.87
CA ARG A 50 1.31 0.66 3.17
C ARG A 50 2.61 0.04 2.67
N ALA A 51 3.13 -0.96 3.40
CA ALA A 51 4.35 -1.66 3.01
C ALA A 51 4.22 -2.35 1.65
N VAL A 52 3.03 -2.85 1.28
CA VAL A 52 2.81 -3.48 -0.05
C VAL A 52 3.14 -2.51 -1.18
N GLY A 53 2.60 -1.29 -1.14
CA GLY A 53 2.87 -0.26 -2.15
C GLY A 53 4.34 0.18 -2.15
N ALA A 54 4.98 0.24 -0.98
CA ALA A 54 6.40 0.56 -0.85
C ALA A 54 7.29 -0.53 -1.46
N GLN A 55 6.98 -1.81 -1.23
CA GLN A 55 7.72 -2.93 -1.79
C GLN A 55 7.59 -2.98 -3.32
N ILE A 56 6.43 -2.66 -3.89
CA ILE A 56 6.26 -2.53 -5.36
C ILE A 56 7.14 -1.41 -5.91
N ALA A 57 7.17 -0.25 -5.25
CA ALA A 57 7.99 0.88 -5.67
C ALA A 57 9.49 0.58 -5.56
N GLU A 58 9.91 -0.10 -4.47
CA GLU A 58 11.28 -0.54 -4.26
C GLU A 58 11.72 -1.55 -5.33
N ALA A 59 10.88 -2.54 -5.63
CA ALA A 59 11.15 -3.55 -6.66
C ALA A 59 11.27 -2.94 -8.05
N TRP A 60 10.49 -1.91 -8.38
CA TRP A 60 10.60 -1.19 -9.65
C TRP A 60 11.91 -0.41 -9.80
N ALA A 61 12.44 0.11 -8.69
CA ALA A 61 13.66 0.93 -8.70
C ALA A 61 14.95 0.09 -8.73
N LYS A 62 14.86 -1.23 -8.53
CA LYS A 62 15.97 -2.19 -8.64
C LYS A 62 16.12 -2.69 -10.06
#